data_AF-A0A7X7Z806-F1
#
_entry.id   AF-A0A7X7Z806-F1
#
_cell.length_a   1.000
_cell.length_b   1.000
_cell.length_c   1.000
_cell.angle_alpha   90.00
_cell.angle_beta   90.00
_cell.angle_gamma   90.00
#
_symmetry.space_group_name_H-M   'P 1'
#
loop_
_entity.id
_entity.type
_entity.pdbx_description
1 polymer ?
#
loop_
_entity_poly.entity_id
_entity_poly.type
_entity_poly.pdbx_seq_one_letter_code
_entity_poly.pdbx_strand_id
1 'polypeptide(L)' 'MRDEVIFKLYANEYYLDYLRKHPKWYFYLDLDPMYFREFERVVKKALKMTTYDRLESLKNQVNFAGAMIKYLASQ' A
#
# COMPACT_ATOMS: atom_id res chain seq x y z
N MET A 1 11.12 20.42 5.19
CA MET A 1 11.53 19.07 4.75
C MET A 1 12.82 19.21 3.96
N ARG A 2 13.78 18.31 4.13
CA ARG A 2 15.03 18.31 3.33
C ARG A 2 14.76 17.79 1.92
N ASP A 3 15.45 18.36 0.92
CA ASP A 3 15.34 17.99 -0.50
C ASP A 3 15.54 16.50 -0.76
N GLU A 4 16.44 15.83 -0.03
CA GLU A 4 16.68 14.39 -0.17
C GLU A 4 15.45 13.53 0.16
N VAL A 5 14.65 13.95 1.14
CA VAL A 5 13.42 13.25 1.54
C VAL A 5 12.34 13.46 0.49
N ILE A 6 12.22 14.68 -0.02
CA ILE A 6 11.29 15.03 -1.08
C ILE A 6 11.61 14.22 -2.34
N PHE A 7 12.88 14.18 -2.77
CA PHE A 7 13.30 13.40 -3.92
C PHE A 7 12.89 11.93 -3.81
N LYS A 8 13.11 11.31 -2.65
CA LYS A 8 12.73 9.90 -2.41
C LYS A 8 11.22 9.68 -2.39
N LEU A 9 10.44 10.64 -1.88
CA LEU A 9 8.98 10.58 -1.89
C LEU A 9 8.43 10.70 -3.31
N TYR A 10 8.96 11.62 -4.10
CA TYR A 10 8.54 11.84 -5.48
C TYR A 10 9.05 10.76 -6.45
N ALA A 11 10.14 10.06 -6.10
CA ALA A 11 10.64 8.91 -6.86
C ALA A 11 9.71 7.69 -6.79
N ASN A 12 8.76 7.65 -5.85
CA ASN A 12 7.84 6.52 -5.69
C ASN A 12 6.41 6.99 -5.42
N GLU A 13 5.52 6.80 -6.41
CA GLU A 13 4.11 7.21 -6.31
C GLU A 13 3.39 6.61 -5.11
N TYR A 14 3.74 5.38 -4.69
CA TYR A 14 3.11 4.70 -3.57
C TYR A 14 3.45 5.36 -2.24
N TYR A 15 4.66 5.91 -2.12
CA TYR A 15 5.07 6.65 -0.93
C TYR A 15 4.31 7.95 -0.84
N LEU A 16 4.11 8.61 -1.99
CA LEU A 16 3.40 9.87 -2.08
C LEU A 16 1.90 9.69 -1.82
N ASP A 17 1.28 8.61 -2.32
CA ASP A 17 -0.10 8.24 -2.01
C ASP A 17 -0.31 7.92 -0.53
N TYR A 18 0.60 7.13 0.08
CA TYR A 18 0.53 6.83 1.50
C TYR A 18 0.72 8.10 2.36
N LEU A 19 1.62 8.99 1.95
CA LEU A 19 1.86 10.27 2.62
C LEU A 19 0.61 11.17 2.58
N ARG A 20 -0.09 11.23 1.43
CA ARG A 20 -1.36 11.97 1.28
C ARG A 20 -2.46 11.45 2.21
N LYS A 21 -2.51 10.12 2.44
CA LYS A 21 -3.48 9.48 3.35
C LYS A 21 -3.13 9.66 4.83
N HIS A 22 -1.88 9.98 5.15
CA HIS A 22 -1.40 10.08 6.52
C HIS A 22 -0.65 11.40 6.75
N PRO A 23 -1.37 12.52 6.90
CA PRO A 23 -0.77 13.85 6.97
C PRO A 23 0.19 14.04 8.16
N LYS A 24 0.04 13.24 9.22
CA LYS A 24 0.95 13.21 10.39
C LYS A 24 2.42 13.05 9.99
N TRP A 25 2.70 12.32 8.92
CA TRP A 25 4.06 12.08 8.47
C TRP A 25 4.71 13.32 7.88
N TYR A 26 3.95 14.29 7.34
CA TYR A 26 4.53 15.56 6.91
C TYR A 26 5.24 16.25 8.07
N PHE A 27 4.63 16.28 9.25
CA PHE A 27 5.20 16.90 10.43
C PHE A 27 6.48 16.19 10.91
N TYR A 28 6.47 14.85 10.99
CA TYR A 28 7.64 14.08 11.42
C TYR A 28 8.81 14.18 10.45
N LEU A 29 8.53 14.14 9.15
CA LEU A 29 9.53 14.24 8.09
C LEU A 29 10.07 15.68 7.94
N ASP A 30 9.32 16.67 8.38
CA ASP A 30 9.76 18.07 8.46
C ASP A 30 10.67 18.31 9.67
N LEU A 31 10.30 17.75 10.82
CA LEU A 31 11.04 17.84 12.08
C LEU A 31 12.43 17.23 12.02
N ASP A 32 12.52 15.97 11.59
CA ASP A 32 13.80 15.28 11.51
C ASP A 32 13.84 14.23 10.39
N PRO A 33 14.88 14.24 9.53
CA PRO A 33 15.01 13.28 8.45
C PRO A 33 15.22 11.83 8.92
N MET A 34 15.58 11.56 10.18
CA MET A 34 15.68 10.19 10.71
C MET A 34 14.33 9.47 10.68
N TYR A 35 13.22 10.19 10.82
CA TYR A 35 11.88 9.61 10.75
C TYR A 35 11.54 9.06 9.37
N PHE A 36 12.31 9.42 8.32
CA PHE A 36 12.13 8.86 6.99
C PHE A 36 12.35 7.35 6.95
N ARG A 37 13.29 6.80 7.74
CA ARG A 37 13.49 5.34 7.80
C ARG A 37 12.28 4.62 8.38
N GLU A 38 11.68 5.21 9.43
CA GLU A 38 10.46 4.66 10.04
C GLU A 38 9.27 4.79 9.11
N PHE A 39 9.11 5.94 8.44
CA PHE A 39 8.11 6.12 7.39
C PHE A 39 8.25 5.05 6.30
N GLU A 40 9.45 4.85 5.77
CA GLU A 40 9.70 3.86 4.72
C GLU A 40 9.36 2.43 5.18
N ARG A 41 9.72 2.07 6.41
CA ARG A 41 9.39 0.77 7.01
C ARG A 41 7.87 0.58 7.11
N VAL A 42 7.15 1.60 7.58
CA VAL A 42 5.69 1.56 7.73
C VAL A 42 5.00 1.48 6.37
N VAL A 43 5.41 2.29 5.39
CA VAL A 43 4.88 2.27 4.02
C VAL A 43 5.12 0.92 3.37
N LYS A 44 6.34 0.37 3.45
CA LYS A 44 6.65 -0.96 2.90
C LYS A 44 5.81 -2.06 3.54
N LYS A 45 5.56 -1.99 4.85
CA LYS A 45 4.68 -2.94 5.55
C LYS A 45 3.23 -2.81 5.08
N ALA A 46 2.73 -1.58 4.99
CA ALA A 46 1.37 -1.30 4.51
C ALA A 46 1.18 -1.74 3.06
N LEU A 47 2.15 -1.48 2.18
CA LEU A 47 2.14 -1.92 0.79
C LEU A 47 2.16 -3.44 0.66
N LYS A 48 3.04 -4.13 1.40
CA LYS A 48 3.06 -5.60 1.40
C LYS A 48 1.73 -6.20 1.88
N MET A 49 1.13 -5.63 2.92
CA MET A 49 -0.21 -6.04 3.37
C MET A 49 -1.26 -5.76 2.28
N THR A 50 -1.21 -4.60 1.63
CA THR A 50 -2.15 -4.24 0.55
C THR A 50 -2.02 -5.16 -0.65
N THR A 51 -0.80 -5.53 -1.03
CA THR A 51 -0.55 -6.46 -2.15
C THR A 51 -0.99 -7.88 -1.80
N TYR A 52 -0.72 -8.34 -0.59
CA TYR A 52 -1.16 -9.65 -0.12
C TYR A 52 -2.69 -9.76 -0.08
N ASP A 53 -3.35 -8.75 0.50
CA ASP A 53 -4.80 -8.64 0.58
C ASP A 53 -5.45 -8.61 -0.81
N ARG A 54 -4.87 -7.86 -1.75
CA ARG A 54 -5.28 -7.88 -3.16
C ARG A 54 -5.16 -9.27 -3.78
N LEU A 55 -4.08 -9.99 -3.51
CA LEU A 55 -3.87 -11.35 -4.02
C LEU A 55 -4.90 -12.34 -3.47
N GLU A 56 -5.21 -12.26 -2.17
CA GLU A 56 -6.26 -13.06 -1.55
C GLU A 56 -7.64 -12.74 -2.13
N SER A 57 -7.96 -11.46 -2.32
CA SER A 57 -9.24 -11.03 -2.89
C SER A 57 -9.46 -11.57 -4.31
N LEU A 58 -8.41 -11.60 -5.14
CA LEU A 58 -8.44 -12.18 -6.48
C LEU A 58 -8.65 -13.69 -6.43
N LYS A 59 -7.95 -14.39 -5.52
CA LYS A 59 -8.11 -15.83 -5.33
C LYS A 59 -9.54 -16.20 -4.91
N ASN A 60 -10.14 -15.40 -4.04
CA ASN A 60 -11.52 -15.58 -3.60
C ASN A 60 -12.54 -15.32 -4.73
N GLN A 61 -12.32 -14.30 -5.57
CA GLN A 61 -13.18 -14.05 -6.74
C GLN A 61 -13.14 -15.20 -7.75
N VAL A 62 -11.95 -15.76 -8.03
CA VAL A 62 -11.79 -16.90 -8.95
C VAL A 62 -12.51 -18.14 -8.42
N ASN A 63 -12.37 -18.44 -7.12
CA ASN A 63 -13.06 -19.56 -6.48
C ASN A 63 -14.59 -19.39 -6.51
N PHE A 64 -15.09 -18.17 -6.27
CA PHE A 64 -16.52 -17.89 -6.30
C PHE A 64 -17.11 -18.01 -7.72
N ALA A 65 -16.41 -17.48 -8.73
CA ALA A 65 -16.82 -17.61 -10.13
C ALA A 65 -16.86 -19.08 -10.58
N GLY A 66 -15.85 -19.88 -10.21
CA GLY A 66 -15.83 -21.32 -10.50
C GLY A 66 -16.96 -22.09 -9.80
N ALA A 67 -17.26 -21.75 -8.54
CA ALA A 67 -18.36 -22.36 -7.80
C ALA A 67 -19.74 -22.00 -8.38
N MET A 68 -19.93 -20.76 -8.83
CA MET A 68 -21.18 -20.31 -9.45
C MET A 68 -21.41 -20.98 -10.81
N ILE A 69 -20.37 -21.07 -11.66
CA ILE A 69 -20.45 -21.79 -12.95
C ILE A 69 -20.81 -23.26 -12.71
N LYS A 70 -20.19 -23.90 -11.71
CA LYS A 70 -20.47 -25.31 -11.37
C LYS A 70 -21.88 -25.52 -10.83
N TYR A 71 -22.41 -24.58 -10.04
CA TYR A 71 -23.78 -24.64 -9.53
C TYR A 71 -24.80 -24.48 -10.67
N LEU A 72 -24.59 -23.53 -11.58
CA LEU A 72 -25.46 -23.30 -12.74
C LEU A 72 -25.40 -24.43 -13.77
N ALA A 73 -24.24 -25.08 -13.93
CA ALA A 73 -24.07 -26.23 -14.81
C ALA A 73 -24.60 -27.55 -14.21
N SER A 74 -24.91 -27.56 -12.90
CA SER A 74 -25.46 -28.73 -12.19
C SER A 74 -26.98 -28.64 -11.96
N GLN A 75 -27.62 -27.63 -12.53
CA GLN A 75 -29.08 -27.49 -12.69
C GLN A 75 -29.48 -28.00 -14.07
#